data_AF-A0A443LN50-F1
#
_entry.id   AF-A0A443LN50-F1
#
_cell.length_a   1.000
_cell.length_b   1.000
_cell.length_c   1.000
_cell.angle_alpha   90.00
_cell.angle_beta   90.00
_cell.angle_gamma   90.00
#
_symmetry.space_group_name_H-M   'P 1'
#
loop_
_entity.id
_entity.type
_entity.pdbx_description
1 polymer ?
#
loop_
_entity_poly.entity_id
_entity_poly.type
_entity_poly.pdbx_seq_one_letter_code
_entity_poly.pdbx_strand_id
1 'polypeptide(L)'
;MSHFSLYGDPDAEMRLKSFTGTSKNGKSVIRIEIECSTPWRFGYALEELGKVQDGQKPQKAPPKKPAKAKALALPPPQLMLPDPGQH
;
A
#
# COMPACT_ATOMS: atom_id res chain seq x y z
N MET A 1 7.88 11.09 -9.96
CA MET A 1 8.79 10.33 -9.06
C MET A 1 8.74 11.02 -7.71
N SER A 2 8.21 10.37 -6.66
CA SER A 2 8.21 10.97 -5.33
C SER A 2 9.56 10.74 -4.66
N HIS A 3 10.17 11.79 -4.13
CA HIS A 3 11.40 11.71 -3.35
C HIS A 3 11.12 12.22 -1.92
N PHE A 4 11.84 11.67 -0.94
CA PHE A 4 11.85 12.18 0.44
C PHE A 4 13.10 13.04 0.60
N SER A 5 12.92 14.30 1.00
CA SER A 5 14.02 15.25 1.20
C SER A 5 14.16 15.60 2.68
N LEU A 6 15.40 15.74 3.14
CA LEU A 6 15.75 16.29 4.45
C LEU A 6 16.42 17.65 4.22
N TYR A 7 15.89 18.69 4.85
CA TYR A 7 16.47 20.02 4.86
C TYR A 7 16.81 20.39 6.30
N GLY A 8 17.92 21.11 6.50
CA GLY A 8 18.35 21.58 7.80
C GLY A 8 19.27 22.78 7.67
N ASP A 9 19.21 23.66 8.67
CA ASP A 9 20.10 24.81 8.84
C ASP A 9 20.89 24.59 10.15
N PRO A 10 22.20 24.87 10.19
CA PRO A 10 22.99 24.79 11.42
C PRO A 10 22.38 25.54 12.62
N ASP A 11 21.67 26.64 12.35
CA ASP A 11 21.06 27.53 13.35
C ASP A 11 19.54 27.29 13.50
N ALA A 12 19.00 26.21 12.94
CA ALA A 12 17.59 25.87 13.08
C ALA A 12 17.20 25.53 14.53
N GLU A 13 15.95 25.85 14.89
CA GLU A 13 15.34 25.44 16.17
C GLU A 13 15.24 23.90 16.35
N MET A 14 15.36 23.16 15.25
CA MET A 14 15.42 21.70 15.23
C MET A 14 16.83 21.28 14.81
N ARG A 15 17.64 20.87 15.79
CA ARG A 15 19.06 20.57 15.58
C ARG A 15 19.25 19.08 15.37
N LEU A 16 20.03 18.72 14.35
CA LEU A 16 20.46 17.34 14.15
C LEU A 16 21.46 16.96 15.24
N LYS A 17 21.10 15.97 16.06
CA LYS A 17 21.91 15.53 17.20
C LYS A 17 22.74 14.31 16.87
N SER A 18 22.15 13.32 16.20
CA SER A 18 22.86 12.12 15.76
C SER A 18 22.22 11.56 14.49
N PHE A 19 23.02 10.87 13.67
CA PHE A 19 22.51 10.16 12.49
C PHE A 19 23.32 8.89 12.24
N THR A 20 22.64 7.84 11.77
CA THR A 20 23.28 6.58 11.37
C THR A 20 22.61 6.02 10.12
N GLY A 21 23.38 5.31 9.31
CA GLY A 21 22.89 4.61 8.13
C GLY A 21 23.31 3.15 8.15
N THR A 22 22.38 2.25 7.87
CA THR A 22 22.66 0.82 7.70
C THR A 22 22.03 0.33 6.41
N SER A 23 22.79 -0.37 5.58
CA SER A 23 22.27 -1.01 4.38
C SER A 23 22.45 -2.53 4.47
N LYS A 24 21.38 -3.28 4.27
CA LYS A 24 21.39 -4.75 4.29
C LYS A 24 20.33 -5.31 3.35
N ASN A 25 20.68 -6.33 2.57
CA ASN A 25 19.80 -7.04 1.63
C ASN A 25 19.01 -6.09 0.71
N GLY A 26 19.68 -5.09 0.14
CA GLY A 26 19.06 -4.15 -0.80
C GLY A 26 18.10 -3.14 -0.15
N LYS A 27 18.05 -3.08 1.18
CA LYS A 27 17.30 -2.06 1.93
C LYS A 27 18.27 -1.20 2.72
N SER A 28 18.13 0.11 2.57
CA SER A 28 18.85 1.10 3.36
C SER A 28 17.92 1.70 4.41
N VAL A 29 18.42 1.82 5.63
CA VAL A 29 17.72 2.43 6.75
C VAL A 29 18.58 3.58 7.26
N ILE A 30 17.96 4.76 7.35
CA ILE A 30 18.56 5.95 7.95
C ILE A 30 17.84 6.17 9.29
N ARG A 31 18.62 6.38 10.35
CA ARG A 31 18.10 6.81 11.66
C ARG A 31 18.63 8.21 11.93
N ILE A 32 17.73 9.10 12.35
CA ILE A 32 18.05 10.48 12.71
C ILE A 32 17.51 10.76 14.10
N GLU A 33 18.29 11.45 14.90
CA GLU A 33 17.87 12.02 16.18
C GLU A 33 17.90 13.54 16.01
N ILE A 34 16.74 14.16 16.21
CA ILE A 34 16.57 15.61 16.12
C ILE A 34 16.19 16.10 17.51
N GLU A 35 16.95 17.07 18.02
CA GLU A 35 16.60 17.81 19.22
C GLU A 35 15.75 19.01 18.83
N CYS A 36 14.61 19.20 19.50
CA CYS A 36 13.72 20.32 19.27
C CYS A 36 13.47 21.05 20.59
N SER A 37 13.80 22.34 20.64
CA SER A 37 13.60 23.19 21.81
C SER A 37 12.18 23.78 21.89
N THR A 38 11.46 23.84 20.77
CA THR A 38 10.15 24.49 20.67
C THR A 38 9.00 23.45 20.65
N PRO A 39 8.13 23.38 21.67
CA PRO A 39 7.07 22.36 21.75
C PRO A 39 6.10 22.36 20.57
N TRP A 40 5.77 23.54 20.03
CA TRP A 40 4.90 23.68 18.87
C TRP A 40 5.49 23.00 17.63
N ARG A 41 6.76 23.27 17.32
CA ARG A 41 7.43 22.65 16.17
C ARG A 41 7.57 21.14 16.36
N PHE A 42 7.87 20.69 17.57
CA PHE A 42 7.93 19.26 17.89
C PHE A 42 6.61 18.54 17.56
N GLY A 43 5.48 19.09 18.01
CA GLY A 43 4.15 18.55 17.70
C GLY A 43 3.87 18.50 16.19
N TYR A 44 4.13 19.60 15.49
CA TYR A 44 3.94 19.69 14.04
C TYR A 44 4.76 18.65 13.27
N ALA A 45 6.04 18.46 13.62
CA ALA A 45 6.90 17.49 12.97
C ALA A 45 6.40 16.04 13.18
N LEU A 46 5.94 15.71 14.38
CA LEU A 46 5.36 14.39 14.66
C LEU A 46 4.09 14.12 13.84
N GLU A 47 3.22 15.13 13.69
CA GLU A 47 2.01 15.02 12.89
C GLU A 47 2.32 14.74 11.42
N GLU A 48 3.24 15.50 10.82
CA GLU A 48 3.65 15.33 9.43
C GLU A 48 4.30 13.95 9.18
N LEU A 49 5.16 13.49 10.10
CA LEU A 49 5.73 12.15 10.05
C LEU A 49 4.65 11.06 10.12
N GLY A 50 3.63 11.26 10.96
CA GLY A 50 2.47 10.37 11.05
C GLY A 50 1.71 10.28 9.73
N LYS A 51 1.41 11.41 9.09
CA LYS A 51 0.73 11.46 7.78
C LYS A 51 1.52 10.73 6.70
N VAL A 52 2.84 10.90 6.66
CA VAL A 52 3.71 10.19 5.72
C VAL A 52 3.66 8.68 5.96
N GLN A 53 3.75 8.24 7.22
CA GLN A 53 3.66 6.82 7.56
C GLN A 53 2.30 6.23 7.21
N ASP A 54 1.22 6.97 7.42
CA ASP A 54 -0.13 6.57 7.04
C ASP A 54 -0.28 6.41 5.53
N GLY A 55 0.30 7.32 4.74
CA GLY A 55 0.32 7.22 3.28
C GLY A 55 1.16 6.05 2.74
N GLN A 56 2.14 5.57 3.52
CA GLN A 56 2.96 4.41 3.18
C GLN A 56 2.30 3.07 3.52
N LYS A 57 1.21 3.08 4.29
CA LYS A 57 0.47 1.85 4.58
C LYS A 57 -0.05 1.27 3.26
N PRO A 58 0.24 0.00 2.95
CA PRO A 58 -0.26 -0.61 1.72
C PRO A 58 -1.78 -0.52 1.73
N GLN A 59 -2.35 0.11 0.68
CA GLN A 59 -3.80 0.17 0.52
C GLN A 59 -4.35 -1.26 0.58
N LYS A 60 -5.30 -1.49 1.50
CA LYS A 60 -5.99 -2.77 1.60
C LYS A 60 -6.53 -3.12 0.23
N ALA A 61 -6.15 -4.30 -0.28
CA ALA A 61 -6.58 -4.76 -1.58
C ALA A 61 -8.11 -4.66 -1.68
N PRO A 62 -8.65 -4.17 -2.82
CA PRO A 62 -10.09 -4.05 -2.99
C PRO A 62 -10.76 -5.41 -2.75
N PRO A 63 -11.94 -5.45 -2.11
CA PRO A 63 -12.61 -6.71 -1.82
C PRO A 63 -12.79 -7.50 -3.11
N LYS A 64 -12.32 -8.75 -3.13
CA LYS A 64 -12.48 -9.64 -4.29
C LYS A 64 -13.97 -9.75 -4.58
N LYS A 65 -14.37 -9.33 -5.80
CA LYS A 65 -15.74 -9.54 -6.29
C LYS A 65 -16.08 -11.03 -6.14
N PRO A 66 -17.27 -11.38 -5.61
CA PRO A 66 -17.68 -12.78 -5.49
C PRO A 66 -17.58 -13.45 -6.86
N ALA A 67 -16.94 -14.61 -6.91
CA ALA A 67 -16.79 -15.37 -8.15
C ALA A 67 -18.18 -15.65 -8.72
N LYS A 68 -18.43 -15.25 -9.97
CA LYS A 68 -19.67 -15.58 -10.67
C LYS A 68 -19.79 -17.11 -10.70
N ALA A 69 -20.87 -17.63 -10.12
CA ALA A 69 -21.19 -19.04 -10.18
C ALA A 69 -21.26 -19.48 -11.64
N LYS A 70 -20.52 -20.53 -12.01
CA LYS A 70 -20.61 -21.13 -13.34
C LYS A 70 -22.01 -21.70 -13.49
N ALA A 71 -22.76 -21.20 -14.47
CA ALA A 71 -24.06 -21.76 -14.83
C ALA A 71 -23.85 -23.23 -15.22
N LEU A 72 -24.55 -24.12 -14.52
CA LEU A 72 -24.61 -25.53 -14.89
C LEU A 72 -25.38 -25.61 -16.21
N ALA A 73 -24.70 -26.06 -17.26
CA ALA A 73 -25.33 -26.25 -18.56
C ALA A 73 -26.38 -27.35 -18.44
N LEU A 74 -27.59 -27.06 -18.94
CA LEU A 74 -28.63 -28.08 -19.09
C LEU A 74 -28.19 -29.09 -20.16
N PRO A 75 -28.44 -30.40 -19.95
CA PRO A 75 -28.13 -31.41 -20.95
C PRO A 75 -28.90 -31.12 -22.26
N PRO A 76 -28.29 -31.37 -23.42
CA PRO A 76 -28.89 -31.08 -24.72
C PRO A 76 -30.18 -31.91 -24.93
N PRO A 77 -31.22 -31.33 -25.56
CA PRO A 77 -32.47 -32.03 -25.82
C PRO A 77 -32.23 -33.22 -26.76
N GLN A 78 -32.76 -34.39 -26.39
CA GLN A 78 -32.69 -35.58 -27.22
C GLN A 78 -33.63 -35.42 -28.42
N LEU A 79 -33.05 -35.42 -29.62
CA LEU A 79 -33.80 -35.44 -30.87
C LEU A 79 -34.41 -36.85 -31.02
N MET A 80 -35.71 -37.01 -30.79
CA MET A 80 -36.42 -38.21 -31.22
C MET A 80 -36.55 -38.16 -32.74
N LEU A 81 -35.86 -39.06 -33.44
CA LEU A 81 -36.11 -39.33 -34.85
C LEU A 81 -37.40 -40.17 -34.95
N PRO A 82 -38.35 -39.83 -35.86
CA PRO A 82 -39.49 -40.69 -36.14
C PRO A 82 -39.04 -42.05 -36.69
N ASP A 83 -39.71 -43.11 -36.26
CA ASP A 83 -39.47 -44.49 -36.69
C ASP A 83 -39.66 -44.63 -38.21
N PRO A 84 -38.69 -45.19 -38.96
CA PRO A 84 -38.84 -45.39 -40.40
C PRO A 84 -39.77 -46.58 -40.65
N GLY A 85 -41.09 -46.33 -40.66
CA GLY A 85 -42.05 -47.42 -40.86
C GLY A 85 -43.52 -47.06 -40.99
N GLN A 86 -43.88 -45.84 -41.42
CA GLN A 86 -45.26 -45.55 -41.83
C GLN A 86 -45.31 -45.46 -43.36
N HIS A 87 -45.97 -46.46 -43.94
CA HIS A 87 -46.11 -46.75 -45.36
C HIS A 87 -47.47 -46.28 -45.89
#